data_AF-A0A1G2USH9-F1
#
_entry.id   AF-A0A1G2USH9-F1
#
_cell.length_a   1.000
_cell.length_b   1.000
_cell.length_c   1.000
_cell.angle_alpha   90.00
_cell.angle_beta   90.00
_cell.angle_gamma   90.00
#
_symmetry.space_group_name_H-M   'P 1'
#
loop_
_entity.id
_entity.type
_entity.pdbx_description
1 polymer ?
#
loop_
_entity_poly.entity_id
_entity_poly.type
_entity_poly.pdbx_seq_one_letter_code
_entity_poly.pdbx_strand_id
1 'polypeptide(L)'
;MNLNKNHKKGIVLLIIIFSIFSLIFLTKNQEIKKPEVLKMGGVTLNIEVADTDPERVQGLSGRDGLEDNEGLLFVFGREDYYGIWMKDMNFPIDIVWFDKNKNVTHMENVVRPDTYPKVFSSAIPSLYVLEIPAGFLVKNNIKIGDSVAF
;
A
#
# COMPACT_ATOMS: atom_id res chain seq x y z
N MET A 1 -48.73 -28.23 27.62
CA MET A 1 -47.67 -27.22 27.88
C MET A 1 -46.31 -27.81 27.50
N ASN A 2 -45.91 -27.79 26.22
CA ASN A 2 -44.55 -28.21 25.82
C ASN A 2 -44.09 -27.76 24.41
N LEU A 3 -44.58 -26.62 23.91
CA LEU A 3 -44.20 -26.10 22.58
C LEU A 3 -42.93 -25.22 22.59
N ASN A 4 -42.32 -24.95 23.76
CA ASN A 4 -41.31 -23.90 23.91
C ASN A 4 -39.85 -24.40 23.82
N LYS A 5 -39.58 -25.70 24.02
CA LYS A 5 -38.19 -26.20 24.13
C LYS A 5 -37.53 -26.42 22.76
N ASN A 6 -38.30 -26.80 21.74
CA ASN A 6 -37.78 -27.09 20.40
C ASN A 6 -37.50 -25.81 19.59
N HIS A 7 -38.33 -24.77 19.74
CA HIS A 7 -38.08 -23.46 19.11
C HIS A 7 -36.81 -22.77 19.62
N LYS A 8 -36.54 -22.84 20.94
CA LYS A 8 -35.31 -22.29 21.53
C LYS A 8 -34.04 -22.99 21.04
N LYS A 9 -34.09 -24.32 20.85
CA LYS A 9 -32.97 -25.09 20.30
C LYS A 9 -32.66 -24.71 18.84
N GLY A 10 -33.69 -24.47 18.03
CA GLY A 10 -33.53 -24.02 16.63
C GLY A 10 -32.90 -22.64 16.51
N ILE A 11 -33.29 -21.70 17.38
CA ILE A 11 -32.73 -20.34 17.42
C ILE A 11 -31.24 -20.37 17.83
N VAL A 12 -30.89 -21.15 18.85
CA VAL A 12 -29.49 -21.29 19.29
C VAL A 12 -28.62 -21.89 18.18
N LEU A 13 -29.12 -22.87 17.44
CA LEU A 13 -28.40 -23.48 16.32
C LEU A 13 -28.16 -22.47 15.18
N LEU A 14 -29.17 -21.64 14.85
CA LEU A 14 -29.03 -20.59 13.83
C LEU A 14 -28.00 -19.53 14.22
N ILE A 15 -27.97 -19.10 15.49
CA ILE A 15 -26.98 -18.14 15.99
C ILE A 15 -25.57 -18.73 15.88
N ILE A 16 -25.39 -19.99 16.27
CA ILE A 16 -24.09 -20.67 16.16
C ILE A 16 -23.64 -20.76 14.70
N ILE A 17 -24.53 -21.13 13.77
CA ILE A 17 -24.21 -21.18 12.34
C ILE A 17 -23.84 -19.79 11.81
N PHE A 18 -24.59 -18.75 12.18
CA PHE A 18 -24.29 -17.38 11.78
C PHE A 18 -22.95 -16.89 12.36
N SER A 19 -22.65 -17.18 13.62
CA SER A 19 -21.37 -16.85 14.25
C SER A 19 -20.21 -17.58 13.60
N ILE A 20 -20.38 -18.86 13.24
CA ILE A 20 -19.36 -19.64 12.51
C ILE A 20 -19.16 -19.09 11.10
N PHE A 21 -20.26 -18.77 10.39
CA PHE A 21 -20.19 -18.19 9.05
C PHE A 21 -19.53 -16.81 9.05
N SER A 22 -19.88 -15.96 10.03
CA SER A 22 -19.25 -14.65 10.25
C SER A 22 -17.77 -14.82 10.56
N LEU A 23 -17.40 -15.73 11.47
CA LEU A 23 -16.00 -15.99 11.82
C LEU A 23 -15.19 -16.47 10.60
N ILE A 24 -15.75 -17.38 9.80
CA ILE A 24 -15.13 -17.86 8.55
C ILE A 24 -14.95 -16.71 7.56
N PHE A 25 -15.97 -15.85 7.40
CA PHE A 25 -15.92 -14.67 6.53
C PHE A 25 -14.85 -13.66 7.00
N LEU A 26 -14.75 -13.40 8.30
CA LEU A 26 -13.69 -12.57 8.89
C LEU A 26 -12.30 -13.15 8.64
N THR A 27 -12.12 -14.46 8.74
CA THR A 27 -10.82 -15.12 8.50
C THR A 27 -10.45 -15.26 7.02
N LYS A 28 -11.41 -15.19 6.09
CA LYS A 28 -11.17 -15.43 4.66
C LYS A 28 -10.51 -14.25 3.93
N ASN A 29 -10.43 -13.07 4.56
CA ASN A 29 -10.03 -11.82 3.92
C ASN A 29 -8.59 -11.38 4.20
N GLN A 30 -7.74 -12.25 4.75
CA GLN A 30 -6.30 -11.97 4.83
C GLN A 30 -5.54 -12.96 3.94
N GLU A 31 -5.61 -12.75 2.63
CA GLU A 31 -4.54 -13.25 1.77
C GLU A 31 -3.25 -12.58 2.25
N ILE A 32 -2.31 -13.38 2.76
CA ILE A 32 -0.98 -12.89 3.10
C ILE A 32 -0.32 -12.50 1.78
N LYS A 33 -0.35 -11.21 1.45
CA LYS A 33 0.42 -10.64 0.34
C LYS A 33 1.88 -10.95 0.62
N LYS A 34 2.50 -11.76 -0.24
CA LYS A 34 3.93 -12.02 -0.14
C LYS A 34 4.66 -10.70 -0.42
N PRO A 35 5.71 -10.37 0.34
CA PRO A 35 6.55 -9.22 0.01
C PRO A 35 7.10 -9.41 -1.40
N GLU A 36 6.93 -8.38 -2.22
CA GLU A 36 7.45 -8.33 -3.58
C GLU A 36 8.89 -7.83 -3.54
N VAL A 37 9.74 -8.33 -4.44
CA VAL A 37 11.14 -7.90 -4.50
C VAL A 37 11.28 -6.94 -5.67
N LEU A 38 11.65 -5.70 -5.37
CA LEU A 38 11.85 -4.66 -6.38
C LEU A 38 13.33 -4.35 -6.54
N LYS A 39 13.79 -4.28 -7.78
CA LYS A 39 15.17 -3.91 -8.12
C LYS A 39 15.21 -2.58 -8.86
N MET A 40 15.98 -1.64 -8.32
CA MET A 40 16.15 -0.30 -8.87
C MET A 40 17.56 0.20 -8.58
N GLY A 41 18.26 0.72 -9.59
CA GLY A 41 19.65 1.22 -9.43
C GLY A 41 20.65 0.18 -8.92
N GLY A 42 20.41 -1.11 -9.19
CA GLY A 42 21.23 -2.21 -8.67
C GLY A 42 20.99 -2.57 -7.20
N VAL A 43 20.08 -1.87 -6.52
CA VAL A 43 19.64 -2.16 -5.15
C VAL A 43 18.39 -3.03 -5.17
N THR A 44 18.25 -3.89 -4.17
CA THR A 44 17.07 -4.73 -3.96
C THR A 44 16.30 -4.23 -2.75
N LEU A 45 15.00 -4.02 -2.93
CA LEU A 45 14.05 -3.57 -1.91
C LEU A 45 13.00 -4.65 -1.65
N ASN A 46 12.64 -4.81 -0.38
CA ASN A 46 11.48 -5.58 0.05
C ASN A 46 10.26 -4.66 0.01
N ILE A 47 9.24 -5.05 -0.77
CA ILE A 47 8.10 -4.19 -1.06
C ILE A 47 6.83 -4.74 -0.45
N GLU A 48 6.14 -3.88 0.28
CA GLU A 48 4.71 -4.03 0.57
C GLU A 48 3.88 -3.49 -0.60
N VAL A 49 2.74 -4.12 -0.89
CA VAL A 49 1.89 -3.76 -2.02
C VAL A 49 0.53 -3.21 -1.55
N ALA A 50 0.27 -1.95 -1.88
CA ALA A 50 -1.02 -1.28 -1.70
C ALA A 50 -1.80 -1.27 -3.01
N ASP A 51 -2.73 -2.21 -3.17
CA ASP A 51 -3.52 -2.39 -4.41
C ASP A 51 -5.05 -2.22 -4.20
N THR A 52 -5.47 -1.94 -2.96
CA THR A 52 -6.84 -1.55 -2.62
C THR A 52 -6.93 -0.07 -2.19
N ASP A 53 -8.10 0.55 -2.32
CA ASP A 53 -8.27 1.95 -1.90
C ASP A 53 -7.94 2.19 -0.42
N PRO A 54 -8.35 1.34 0.53
CA PRO A 54 -7.98 1.52 1.93
C PRO A 54 -6.47 1.45 2.18
N GLU A 55 -5.77 0.51 1.55
CA GLU A 55 -4.30 0.40 1.67
C GLU A 55 -3.61 1.61 1.06
N ARG A 56 -4.08 2.09 -0.09
CA ARG A 56 -3.53 3.28 -0.76
C ARG A 56 -3.80 4.56 0.03
N VAL A 57 -4.96 4.68 0.68
CA VAL A 57 -5.26 5.83 1.55
C VAL A 57 -4.43 5.79 2.82
N GLN A 58 -4.20 4.59 3.38
CA GLN A 58 -3.37 4.42 4.57
C GLN A 58 -1.90 4.72 4.28
N GLY A 59 -1.35 4.21 3.17
CA GLY A 59 0.05 4.39 2.82
C GLY A 59 1.00 4.02 3.97
N LEU A 60 1.98 4.89 4.21
CA LEU A 60 2.88 4.84 5.37
C LEU A 60 2.40 5.66 6.58
N SER A 61 1.19 6.26 6.54
CA SER A 61 0.66 7.09 7.62
C SER A 61 0.66 6.35 8.95
N GLY A 62 1.03 7.04 10.02
CA GLY A 62 1.08 6.52 11.39
C GLY A 62 2.22 5.53 11.69
N ARG A 63 3.05 5.16 10.71
CA ARG A 63 4.26 4.36 10.96
C ARG A 63 5.34 5.22 11.63
N ASP A 64 6.20 4.58 12.43
CA ASP A 64 7.33 5.26 13.09
C ASP A 64 8.55 5.41 12.17
N GLY A 65 8.65 4.58 11.14
CA GLY A 65 9.77 4.57 10.19
C GLY A 65 9.56 3.59 9.04
N LEU A 66 10.59 3.46 8.22
CA LEU A 66 10.73 2.52 7.10
C LEU A 66 12.20 2.11 7.02
N GLU A 67 12.50 0.81 6.99
CA GLU A 67 13.88 0.34 6.96
C GLU A 67 14.58 0.69 5.63
N ASP A 68 15.91 0.77 5.64
CA ASP A 68 16.73 1.19 4.49
C ASP A 68 16.51 0.36 3.20
N ASN A 69 16.04 -0.87 3.34
CA ASN A 69 15.77 -1.81 2.25
C ASN A 69 14.28 -2.12 2.05
N GLU A 70 13.39 -1.31 2.60
CA GLU A 70 11.94 -1.45 2.46
C GLU A 70 11.34 -0.40 1.53
N GLY A 71 10.13 -0.66 1.04
CA GLY A 71 9.33 0.30 0.31
C GLY A 71 7.86 -0.10 0.24
N LEU A 72 7.02 0.86 -0.11
CA LEU A 72 5.60 0.65 -0.35
C LEU A 72 5.27 0.96 -1.80
N LEU A 73 4.79 -0.05 -2.53
CA LEU A 73 4.38 0.07 -3.92
C LEU A 73 2.86 0.17 -4.02
N PHE A 74 2.40 1.32 -4.50
CA PHE A 74 1.02 1.55 -4.88
C PHE A 74 0.82 1.00 -6.29
N VAL A 75 -0.06 0.03 -6.44
CA VAL A 75 -0.43 -0.56 -7.74
C VAL A 75 -1.83 -0.09 -8.09
N PHE A 76 -1.97 0.50 -9.28
CA PHE A 76 -3.24 1.01 -9.77
C PHE A 76 -3.78 0.15 -10.92
N GLY A 77 -5.10 0.14 -11.09
CA GLY A 77 -5.75 -0.64 -12.15
C GLY A 77 -5.68 -0.03 -13.56
N ARG A 78 -5.26 1.24 -13.67
CA ARG A 78 -5.10 1.97 -14.94
C ARG A 78 -4.06 3.07 -14.80
N GLU A 79 -3.56 3.59 -15.93
CA GLU A 79 -2.70 4.78 -15.93
C GLU A 79 -3.56 6.03 -15.64
N ASP A 80 -3.17 6.83 -14.66
CA ASP A 80 -3.86 8.07 -14.28
C ASP A 80 -2.88 9.03 -13.54
N TYR A 81 -3.37 10.20 -13.14
CA TYR A 81 -2.60 11.18 -12.37
C TYR A 81 -2.76 10.93 -10.88
N TYR A 82 -1.92 10.05 -10.33
CA TYR A 82 -1.97 9.69 -8.91
C TYR A 82 -1.20 10.67 -8.03
N GLY A 83 -1.92 11.25 -7.06
CA GLY A 83 -1.37 12.18 -6.08
C GLY A 83 -1.00 11.47 -4.78
N ILE A 84 0.12 11.88 -4.19
CA ILE A 84 0.57 11.46 -2.86
C ILE A 84 0.63 12.69 -1.95
N TRP A 85 0.29 12.50 -0.68
CA TRP A 85 0.40 13.51 0.37
C TRP A 85 1.15 12.96 1.58
N MET A 86 1.47 13.83 2.53
CA MET A 86 2.16 13.44 3.76
C MET A 86 1.24 13.43 4.99
N LYS A 87 -0.06 13.20 4.80
CA LYS A 87 -1.04 13.22 5.90
C LYS A 87 -0.67 12.16 6.95
N ASP A 88 -0.58 12.56 8.21
CA ASP A 88 -0.29 11.69 9.36
C ASP A 88 1.05 10.91 9.23
N MET A 89 2.01 11.44 8.47
CA MET A 89 3.37 10.87 8.35
C MET A 89 4.27 11.32 9.49
N ASN A 90 5.17 10.45 9.96
CA ASN A 90 6.11 10.77 11.04
C ASN A 90 7.57 10.95 10.57
N PHE A 91 7.89 10.58 9.33
CA PHE A 91 9.24 10.61 8.78
C PHE A 91 9.24 11.04 7.31
N PRO A 92 10.37 11.55 6.78
CA PRO A 92 10.47 11.89 5.37
C PRO A 92 10.66 10.67 4.49
N ILE A 93 10.22 10.76 3.23
CA ILE A 93 10.37 9.72 2.21
C ILE A 93 10.81 10.30 0.86
N ASP A 94 11.36 9.46 0.00
CA ASP A 94 11.44 9.69 -1.43
C ASP A 94 10.21 9.06 -2.10
N ILE A 95 9.68 9.70 -3.16
CA ILE A 95 8.49 9.22 -3.88
C ILE A 95 8.82 9.13 -5.37
N VAL A 96 8.47 7.99 -5.99
CA VAL A 96 8.78 7.70 -7.39
C VAL A 96 7.54 7.24 -8.13
N TRP A 97 7.24 7.85 -9.27
CA TRP A 97 6.15 7.43 -10.15
C TRP A 97 6.70 6.63 -11.33
N PHE A 98 5.96 5.60 -11.75
CA PHE A 98 6.30 4.79 -12.92
C PHE A 98 5.15 4.64 -13.91
N ASP A 99 5.50 4.56 -15.20
CA ASP A 99 4.57 4.18 -16.26
C ASP A 99 4.24 2.68 -16.23
N LYS A 100 3.33 2.23 -17.10
CA LYS A 100 3.02 0.79 -17.24
C LYS A 100 4.20 -0.10 -17.64
N ASN A 101 5.25 0.49 -18.23
CA ASN A 101 6.47 -0.20 -18.62
C ASN A 101 7.52 -0.21 -17.50
N LYS A 102 7.16 0.28 -16.29
CA LYS A 102 8.01 0.36 -15.10
C LYS A 102 9.21 1.29 -15.27
N ASN A 103 9.09 2.32 -16.10
CA ASN A 103 10.09 3.39 -16.20
C ASN A 103 9.74 4.53 -15.25
N VAL A 104 10.75 5.09 -14.59
CA VAL A 104 10.62 6.27 -13.73
C VAL A 104 10.15 7.46 -14.57
N THR A 105 8.96 8.00 -14.26
CA THR A 105 8.38 9.17 -14.95
C THR A 105 8.54 10.46 -14.16
N HIS A 106 8.49 10.38 -12.83
CA HIS A 106 8.63 11.52 -11.92
C HIS A 106 9.22 11.07 -10.58
N MET A 107 9.86 12.00 -9.89
CA MET A 107 10.47 11.76 -8.58
C MET A 107 10.36 13.00 -7.69
N GLU A 108 10.12 12.77 -6.41
CA GLU A 108 10.23 13.77 -5.35
C GLU A 108 11.21 13.25 -4.30
N ASN A 109 12.17 14.08 -3.89
CA ASN A 109 13.22 13.69 -2.97
C ASN A 109 13.03 14.37 -1.60
N VAL A 110 13.20 13.61 -0.52
CA VAL A 110 13.14 14.05 0.87
C VAL A 110 11.86 14.85 1.15
N VAL A 111 10.71 14.27 0.78
CA VAL A 111 9.41 14.86 1.06
C VAL A 111 9.13 14.74 2.56
N ARG A 112 8.94 15.88 3.23
CA ARG A 112 8.82 15.95 4.70
C ARG A 112 7.36 15.95 5.17
N PRO A 113 7.06 15.42 6.37
CA PRO A 113 5.70 15.43 6.95
C PRO A 113 5.00 16.80 6.96
N ASP A 114 5.74 17.87 7.23
CA ASP A 114 5.21 19.24 7.32
C ASP A 114 4.85 19.86 5.96
N THR A 115 4.98 19.11 4.87
CA THR A 115 4.49 19.53 3.56
C THR A 115 2.96 19.36 3.40
N TYR A 116 2.30 18.58 4.25
CA TYR A 116 0.83 18.46 4.22
C TYR A 116 0.17 19.83 4.49
N PRO A 117 -0.86 20.25 3.71
CA PRO A 117 -1.71 19.46 2.81
C PRO A 117 -1.30 19.45 1.33
N LYS A 118 -0.04 19.75 0.98
CA LYS A 118 0.43 19.66 -0.41
C LYS A 118 0.24 18.23 -0.95
N VAL A 119 -0.21 18.15 -2.19
CA VAL A 119 -0.27 16.91 -2.98
C VAL A 119 0.83 16.96 -4.04
N PHE A 120 1.61 15.89 -4.13
CA PHE A 120 2.66 15.68 -5.12
C PHE A 120 2.14 14.71 -6.17
N SER A 121 2.45 14.95 -7.44
CA SER A 121 1.97 14.10 -8.54
C SER A 121 2.89 14.23 -9.74
N SER A 122 2.99 13.15 -10.52
CA SER A 122 3.60 13.20 -11.85
C SER A 122 2.76 14.06 -12.81
N ALA A 123 3.44 14.79 -13.71
CA ALA A 123 2.79 15.47 -14.84
C ALA A 123 2.43 14.51 -15.99
N ILE A 124 2.82 13.23 -15.87
CA ILE A 124 2.57 12.17 -16.84
C ILE A 124 1.76 11.06 -16.15
N PRO A 125 0.77 10.45 -16.82
CA PRO A 125 0.04 9.31 -16.27
C PRO A 125 0.98 8.21 -15.80
N SER A 126 0.68 7.65 -14.63
CA SER A 126 1.49 6.61 -14.00
C SER A 126 0.60 5.42 -13.65
N LEU A 127 1.16 4.22 -13.65
CA LEU A 127 0.45 2.99 -13.20
C LEU A 127 0.89 2.56 -11.80
N TYR A 128 2.02 3.07 -11.34
CA TYR A 128 2.64 2.69 -10.07
C TYR A 128 3.22 3.92 -9.37
N VAL A 129 3.25 3.88 -8.05
CA VAL A 129 4.00 4.82 -7.22
C VAL A 129 4.76 4.05 -6.15
N LEU A 130 6.02 4.38 -5.89
CA LEU A 130 6.85 3.77 -4.86
C LEU A 130 7.23 4.84 -3.84
N GLU A 131 6.95 4.56 -2.57
CA GLU A 131 7.48 5.27 -1.42
C GLU A 131 8.66 4.49 -0.83
N ILE A 132 9.77 5.18 -0.60
CA ILE A 132 11.06 4.60 -0.14
C ILE A 132 11.76 5.56 0.84
N PRO A 133 12.77 5.08 1.59
CA PRO A 133 13.49 5.92 2.55
C PRO A 133 14.04 7.20 1.91
N ALA A 134 13.90 8.32 2.63
CA ALA A 134 14.38 9.61 2.16
C ALA A 134 15.88 9.59 1.83
N GLY A 135 16.24 10.20 0.70
CA GLY A 135 17.62 10.26 0.22
C GLY A 135 18.09 9.02 -0.54
N PHE A 136 17.25 7.97 -0.65
CA PHE A 136 17.55 6.79 -1.46
C PHE A 136 17.88 7.16 -2.91
N LEU A 137 17.12 8.08 -3.52
CA LEU A 137 17.28 8.44 -4.93
C LEU A 137 18.66 9.05 -5.21
N VAL A 138 19.09 9.97 -4.34
CA VAL A 138 20.40 10.62 -4.44
C VAL A 138 21.51 9.61 -4.16
N LYS A 139 21.38 8.81 -3.09
CA LYS A 139 22.38 7.80 -2.69
C LYS A 139 22.66 6.79 -3.81
N ASN A 140 21.62 6.39 -4.54
CA ASN A 140 21.71 5.36 -5.59
C ASN A 140 21.71 5.94 -7.02
N ASN A 141 21.79 7.28 -7.17
CA ASN A 141 21.86 7.97 -8.46
C ASN A 141 20.73 7.56 -9.42
N ILE A 142 19.51 7.46 -8.90
CA ILE A 142 18.31 7.11 -9.68
C ILE A 142 17.89 8.31 -10.54
N LYS A 143 17.47 8.05 -11.78
CA LYS A 143 17.12 9.08 -12.76
C LYS A 143 15.78 8.79 -13.43
N ILE A 144 15.16 9.85 -13.95
CA ILE A 144 14.01 9.74 -14.85
C ILE A 144 14.43 8.90 -16.06
N GLY A 145 13.58 7.93 -16.41
CA GLY A 145 13.83 6.96 -17.48
C GLY A 145 14.51 5.67 -17.04
N ASP A 146 15.02 5.57 -15.80
CA ASP A 146 15.51 4.30 -15.28
C ASP A 146 14.35 3.29 -15.19
N SER A 147 14.62 2.03 -15.54
CA SER A 147 13.63 0.95 -15.44
C SER A 147 13.74 0.22 -14.11
N VAL A 148 12.60 -0.28 -13.65
CA VAL A 148 12.47 -1.04 -12.41
C VAL A 148 11.95 -2.45 -12.70
N ALA A 149 12.42 -3.44 -11.94
CA ALA A 149 11.98 -4.83 -12.07
C ALA A 149 11.34 -5.33 -10.78
N PHE A 150 10.13 -5.87 -10.92
CA PHE A 150 9.35 -6.65 -9.95
C PHE A 150 8.40 -7.57 -10.72
#